data_AF-A0AAV1YQL8-F1
#
_entry.id   AF-A0AAV1YQL8-F1
#
_cell.length_a   1.000
_cell.length_b   1.000
_cell.length_c   1.000
_cell.angle_alpha   90.00
_cell.angle_beta   90.00
_cell.angle_gamma   90.00
#
_symmetry.space_group_name_H-M   'P 1'
#
loop_
_entity.id
_entity.type
_entity.pdbx_description
1 polymer ?
#
loop_
_entity_poly.entity_id
_entity_poly.type
_entity_poly.pdbx_seq_one_letter_code
_entity_poly.pdbx_strand_id
1 'polypeptide(L)'
;MCCGHLEIPRLKIDREACVRLSYNGDKTALTTSFIMNDKVVFSKTISVNNPPPMCFSYPPGNIIADLCFKFYDVQVKLGKLHSCLNLSPRIMMKELMTFKIGCFQFGGHENMEELIPEDM
;
A
#
# COMPACT_ATOMS: atom_id res chain seq x y z
N MET A 1 7.63 -2.84 4.86
CA MET A 1 7.31 -3.60 3.64
C MET A 1 6.39 -4.74 4.05
N CYS A 2 5.32 -5.02 3.30
CA CYS A 2 4.38 -6.11 3.60
C CYS A 2 4.31 -7.03 2.37
N CYS A 3 4.41 -8.34 2.59
CA CYS A 3 4.43 -9.36 1.53
C CYS A 3 3.42 -10.46 1.84
N GLY A 4 2.89 -11.09 0.80
CA GLY A 4 1.98 -12.20 0.93
C GLY A 4 1.66 -12.85 -0.41
N HIS A 5 0.95 -13.97 -0.33
CA HIS A 5 0.46 -14.66 -1.51
C HIS A 5 -0.80 -13.96 -2.04
N LEU A 6 -0.81 -13.58 -3.31
CA LEU A 6 -1.93 -12.92 -3.98
C LEU A 6 -2.53 -13.85 -5.02
N GLU A 7 -3.75 -14.31 -4.75
CA GLU A 7 -4.53 -15.16 -5.65
C GLU A 7 -5.79 -14.42 -6.14
N ILE A 8 -5.87 -14.18 -7.44
CA ILE A 8 -7.03 -13.58 -8.13
C ILE A 8 -7.30 -14.41 -9.39
N PRO A 9 -8.10 -15.49 -9.30
CA PRO A 9 -8.30 -16.43 -10.40
C PRO A 9 -8.86 -15.78 -11.67
N ARG A 10 -9.76 -14.80 -11.51
CA ARG A 10 -10.37 -14.02 -12.62
C ARG A 10 -9.35 -13.25 -13.46
N LEU A 11 -8.19 -12.91 -12.89
CA LEU A 11 -7.10 -12.20 -13.56
C LEU A 11 -5.89 -13.11 -13.84
N LYS A 12 -5.98 -14.41 -13.55
CA LYS A 12 -4.86 -15.37 -13.64
C LYS A 12 -3.63 -14.89 -12.85
N ILE A 13 -3.88 -14.42 -11.63
CA ILE A 13 -2.85 -14.01 -10.68
C ILE A 13 -2.83 -15.07 -9.58
N ASP A 14 -1.67 -15.67 -9.38
CA ASP A 14 -1.37 -16.65 -8.35
C ASP A 14 0.15 -16.56 -8.17
N ARG A 15 0.59 -15.72 -7.23
CA ARG A 15 2.01 -15.37 -7.02
C ARG A 15 2.23 -14.55 -5.77
N GLU A 16 3.47 -14.51 -5.31
CA GLU A 16 3.88 -13.63 -4.22
C GLU A 16 3.87 -12.16 -4.68
N ALA A 17 3.33 -11.31 -3.82
CA ALA A 17 3.29 -9.87 -4.04
C ALA A 17 3.65 -9.12 -2.76
N CYS A 18 4.34 -7.99 -2.91
CA CYS A 18 4.71 -7.11 -1.82
C CYS A 18 4.27 -5.67 -2.10
N VAL A 19 3.91 -4.96 -1.03
CA VAL A 19 3.75 -3.52 -1.03
C VAL A 19 4.85 -2.88 -0.18
N ARG A 20 5.55 -1.92 -0.78
CA ARG A 20 6.51 -1.06 -0.10
C ARG A 20 5.95 0.36 -0.01
N LEU A 21 5.94 0.91 1.19
CA LEU A 21 5.51 2.27 1.48
C LEU A 21 6.69 3.05 2.04
N SER A 22 6.87 4.29 1.58
CA SER A 22 7.91 5.21 2.05
C SER A 22 7.33 6.60 2.21
N TYR A 23 7.36 7.13 3.43
CA TYR A 23 6.82 8.45 3.75
C TYR A 23 7.93 9.50 3.82
N ASN A 24 7.70 10.66 3.19
CA ASN A 24 8.51 11.86 3.33
C ASN A 24 7.67 12.90 4.10
N GLY A 25 8.03 13.12 5.36
CA GLY A 25 7.34 14.03 6.27
C GLY A 25 7.36 15.48 5.79
N ASP A 26 8.53 15.97 5.36
CA ASP A 26 8.73 17.34 4.91
C ASP A 26 7.84 17.70 3.71
N LYS A 27 7.69 16.75 2.78
CA LYS A 27 6.87 16.92 1.56
C LYS A 27 5.45 16.40 1.72
N THR A 28 5.11 15.85 2.89
CA THR A 28 3.80 15.22 3.16
C THR A 28 3.41 14.25 2.02
N ALA A 29 4.37 13.41 1.61
CA ALA A 29 4.27 12.57 0.43
C ALA A 29 4.51 11.09 0.76
N LEU A 30 3.71 10.20 0.18
CA LEU A 30 3.83 8.76 0.33
C LEU A 30 4.14 8.13 -1.02
N THR A 31 5.27 7.42 -1.08
CA THR A 31 5.64 6.59 -2.23
C THR A 31 5.19 5.17 -1.98
N THR A 32 4.39 4.64 -2.90
CA THR A 32 3.88 3.27 -2.87
C THR A 32 4.42 2.51 -4.05
N SER A 33 5.13 1.42 -3.78
CA SER A 33 5.60 0.48 -4.80
C SER A 33 4.90 -0.86 -4.61
N PHE A 34 4.37 -1.40 -5.70
CA PHE A 34 3.84 -2.75 -5.75
C PHE A 34 4.81 -3.64 -6.51
N ILE A 35 5.15 -4.77 -5.91
CA ILE A 35 6.16 -5.70 -6.38
C ILE A 35 5.50 -7.06 -6.56
N MET A 36 5.73 -7.71 -7.70
CA MET A 36 5.33 -9.09 -7.95
C MET A 36 6.49 -9.83 -8.58
N ASN A 37 6.81 -11.02 -8.08
CA ASN A 37 7.98 -11.82 -8.50
C ASN A 37 9.26 -10.95 -8.55
N ASP A 38 9.52 -10.21 -7.46
CA ASP A 38 10.67 -9.31 -7.29
C ASP A 38 10.78 -8.14 -8.28
N LYS A 39 9.77 -7.92 -9.13
CA LYS A 39 9.72 -6.81 -10.07
C LYS A 39 8.74 -5.75 -9.62
N VAL A 40 9.20 -4.49 -9.60
CA VAL A 40 8.32 -3.34 -9.37
C VAL A 40 7.38 -3.21 -10.57
N VAL A 41 6.11 -3.52 -10.36
CA VAL A 41 5.08 -3.41 -11.41
C VAL A 41 4.44 -2.02 -11.44
N PHE A 42 4.46 -1.33 -10.30
CA PHE A 42 3.91 0.00 -10.15
C PHE A 42 4.67 0.73 -9.05
N SER A 43 4.98 2.00 -9.27
CA SER A 43 5.50 2.89 -8.24
C SER A 43 4.92 4.28 -8.45
N LYS A 44 4.31 4.85 -7.41
CA LYS A 44 3.74 6.19 -7.47
C LYS A 44 3.88 6.91 -6.14
N THR A 45 4.20 8.19 -6.24
CA THR A 45 4.23 9.10 -5.10
C THR A 45 2.96 9.95 -5.13
N ILE A 46 2.27 10.03 -4.00
CA ILE A 46 1.06 10.83 -3.82
C ILE A 46 1.19 11.72 -2.59
N SER A 47 0.41 12.80 -2.56
CA SER A 47 0.17 13.54 -1.32
C SER A 47 -0.62 12.68 -0.35
N VAL A 48 -0.29 12.74 0.94
CA VAL A 48 -1.10 12.09 1.99
C VAL A 48 -2.27 12.96 2.45
N ASN A 49 -2.31 14.24 2.04
CA ASN A 49 -3.48 15.08 2.24
C ASN A 49 -4.51 14.71 1.16
N ASN A 50 -5.46 13.84 1.53
CA ASN A 50 -6.52 13.29 0.68
C ASN A 50 -6.02 12.46 -0.53
N PRO A 51 -5.40 11.28 -0.29
CA PRO A 51 -4.87 10.44 -1.35
C PRO A 51 -6.01 9.85 -2.20
N PRO A 52 -6.05 10.12 -3.52
CA PRO A 52 -6.99 9.44 -4.40
C PRO A 52 -6.64 7.95 -4.53
N PRO A 53 -7.60 7.07 -4.87
CA PRO A 53 -7.30 5.71 -5.25
C PRO A 53 -6.27 5.68 -6.40
N MET A 54 -5.24 4.85 -6.25
CA MET A 54 -4.22 4.65 -7.26
C MET A 54 -4.49 3.37 -8.02
N CYS A 55 -4.98 3.49 -9.25
CA CYS A 55 -5.27 2.35 -10.10
C CYS A 55 -4.22 2.20 -11.21
N PHE A 56 -3.86 0.97 -11.55
CA PHE A 56 -2.94 0.64 -12.62
C PHE A 56 -3.41 -0.61 -13.36
N SER A 57 -3.34 -0.57 -14.68
CA SER A 57 -3.66 -1.72 -15.53
C SER A 57 -2.79 -2.91 -15.18
N TYR A 58 -3.41 -4.03 -14.87
CA TYR A 58 -2.69 -5.27 -14.63
C TYR A 58 -3.49 -6.48 -15.15
N PRO A 59 -2.91 -7.33 -16.01
CA PRO A 59 -1.54 -7.25 -16.55
C PRO A 59 -1.26 -5.96 -17.36
N PRO A 60 0.01 -5.52 -17.48
CA PRO A 60 0.33 -4.28 -18.20
C PRO A 60 -0.26 -4.25 -19.61
N GLY A 61 -0.86 -3.13 -20.01
CA GLY A 61 -1.55 -2.99 -21.31
C GLY A 61 -3.00 -3.49 -21.35
N ASN A 62 -3.52 -4.05 -20.26
CA ASN A 62 -4.94 -4.42 -20.17
C ASN A 62 -5.83 -3.17 -19.97
N ILE A 63 -6.82 -2.99 -20.84
CA ILE A 63 -7.74 -1.84 -20.81
C ILE A 63 -9.01 -2.09 -19.99
N ILE A 64 -9.31 -3.36 -19.67
CA ILE A 64 -10.53 -3.75 -18.93
C ILE A 64 -10.25 -4.12 -17.48
N ALA A 65 -9.00 -4.45 -17.13
CA ALA A 65 -8.62 -4.90 -15.80
C ALA A 65 -7.55 -4.00 -15.17
N ASP A 66 -7.79 -3.61 -13.92
CA ASP A 66 -6.84 -2.84 -13.12
C ASP A 66 -6.78 -3.33 -11.67
N LEU A 67 -5.71 -2.95 -11.00
CA LEU A 67 -5.54 -3.10 -9.56
C LEU A 67 -5.54 -1.70 -8.96
N CYS A 68 -6.36 -1.48 -7.94
CA CYS A 68 -6.48 -0.21 -7.26
C CYS A 68 -6.00 -0.30 -5.81
N PHE A 69 -5.06 0.57 -5.44
CA PHE A 69 -4.69 0.83 -4.07
C PHE A 69 -5.52 1.98 -3.52
N LYS A 70 -6.17 1.77 -2.38
CA LYS A 70 -6.94 2.80 -1.69
C LYS A 70 -6.45 2.95 -0.27
N PHE A 71 -5.91 4.12 0.03
CA PHE A 71 -5.61 4.52 1.39
C PHE A 71 -6.90 4.95 2.11
N TYR A 72 -7.01 4.57 3.38
CA TYR A 72 -8.10 4.95 4.25
C TYR A 72 -7.56 5.11 5.68
N ASP A 73 -8.37 5.71 6.56
CA ASP A 73 -7.95 6.06 7.92
C ASP A 73 -6.61 6.81 7.94
N VAL A 74 -6.49 7.81 7.06
CA VAL A 74 -5.27 8.61 6.89
C VAL A 74 -5.27 9.72 7.91
N GLN A 75 -4.29 9.71 8.80
CA GLN A 75 -4.12 10.71 9.86
C GLN A 75 -2.71 11.25 9.81
N VAL A 76 -2.57 12.57 9.68
CA VAL A 76 -1.28 13.26 9.69
C VAL A 76 -1.25 14.17 10.91
N LYS A 77 -0.28 13.95 11.80
CA LYS A 77 -0.08 14.76 13.02
C LYS A 77 1.41 14.93 13.29
N LEU A 78 1.88 16.18 13.34
CA LEU A 78 3.26 16.52 13.74
C LEU A 78 4.34 15.71 12.98
N GLY A 79 4.20 15.57 11.66
CA GLY A 79 5.15 14.79 10.84
C GLY A 79 5.05 13.27 11.01
N LYS A 80 4.04 12.78 11.74
CA LYS A 80 3.67 11.36 11.81
C LYS A 80 2.48 11.09 10.90
N LEU A 81 2.47 9.94 10.27
CA LEU A 81 1.43 9.43 9.39
C LEU A 81 0.94 8.09 9.91
N HIS A 82 -0.35 7.96 10.16
CA HIS A 82 -1.04 6.68 10.26
C HIS A 82 -1.91 6.51 9.01
N SER A 83 -1.89 5.34 8.40
CA SER A 83 -2.75 5.03 7.26
C SER A 83 -2.92 3.54 7.07
N CYS A 84 -4.13 3.12 6.66
CA CYS A 84 -4.40 1.77 6.21
C CYS A 84 -4.53 1.69 4.69
N LEU A 85 -4.25 0.52 4.14
CA LEU A 85 -4.25 0.28 2.70
C LEU A 85 -5.10 -0.93 2.32
N ASN A 86 -5.96 -0.73 1.33
CA ASN A 86 -6.66 -1.79 0.62
C ASN A 86 -6.13 -1.95 -0.80
N LEU A 87 -6.19 -3.17 -1.31
CA LEU A 87 -6.01 -3.53 -2.71
C LEU A 87 -7.33 -4.09 -3.25
N SER A 88 -7.82 -3.54 -4.35
CA SER A 88 -9.03 -4.03 -5.04
C SER A 88 -8.73 -4.28 -6.53
N PRO A 89 -8.80 -5.53 -7.03
CA PRO A 89 -8.87 -5.78 -8.46
C PRO A 89 -10.22 -5.37 -9.04
N ARG A 90 -10.23 -4.78 -10.24
CA ARG A 90 -11.45 -4.47 -10.99
C ARG A 90 -11.44 -5.04 -12.39
N ILE A 91 -12.64 -5.34 -12.90
CA ILE A 91 -12.89 -5.64 -14.30
C ILE A 91 -14.04 -4.75 -14.76
N MET A 92 -13.87 -4.06 -15.89
CA MET A 92 -14.85 -3.08 -16.41
C MET A 92 -15.27 -2.07 -15.32
N MET A 93 -14.28 -1.55 -14.59
CA MET A 93 -14.42 -0.60 -13.46
C MET A 93 -15.17 -1.14 -12.23
N LYS A 94 -15.61 -2.41 -12.23
CA LYS A 94 -16.29 -3.06 -11.10
C LYS A 94 -15.28 -3.79 -10.23
N GLU A 95 -15.25 -3.49 -8.93
CA GLU A 95 -14.44 -4.22 -7.94
C GLU A 95 -14.90 -5.68 -7.85
N LEU A 96 -13.93 -6.61 -7.91
CA LEU A 96 -14.18 -8.03 -7.74
C LEU A 96 -14.20 -8.43 -6.27
N MET A 97 -13.25 -7.89 -5.50
CA MET A 97 -13.06 -8.12 -4.07
C MET A 97 -12.14 -7.04 -3.49
N THR A 98 -11.99 -7.02 -2.17
CA THR A 98 -11.08 -6.10 -1.47
C THR A 98 -10.18 -6.86 -0.52
N PHE A 99 -8.88 -6.73 -0.71
CA PHE A 99 -7.85 -7.23 0.17
C PHE A 99 -7.43 -6.14 1.16
N LYS A 100 -7.52 -6.41 2.45
CA LYS A 100 -6.98 -5.53 3.49
C LYS A 100 -5.49 -5.83 3.63
N ILE A 101 -4.65 -4.91 3.17
CA ILE A 101 -3.18 -5.09 3.25
C ILE A 101 -2.70 -4.84 4.68
N GLY A 102 -3.32 -3.88 5.37
CA GLY A 102 -3.01 -3.56 6.76
C GLY A 102 -2.88 -2.06 7.00
N CYS A 103 -2.52 -1.71 8.23
CA CYS A 103 -2.27 -0.34 8.66
C CYS A 103 -0.80 -0.11 8.96
N PHE A 104 -0.34 1.11 8.70
CA PHE A 104 1.06 1.49 8.76
C PHE A 104 1.20 2.81 9.49
N GLN A 105 2.27 2.93 10.28
CA GLN A 105 2.66 4.17 10.93
C GLN A 105 4.05 4.56 10.46
N PHE A 106 4.21 5.85 10.15
CA PHE A 106 5.47 6.46 9.73
C PHE A 106 5.70 7.74 10.51
N GLY A 107 6.96 8.10 10.75
CA GLY A 107 7.30 9.30 11.51
C GLY A 107 7.42 9.00 13.00
N GLY A 108 8.61 9.31 13.51
CA GLY A 108 9.12 8.93 14.82
C GLY A 108 10.61 8.68 14.67
N HIS A 109 11.45 9.52 15.28
CA HIS A 109 12.78 9.06 15.61
C HIS A 109 12.59 7.98 16.67
N GLU A 110 12.78 6.72 16.31
CA GLU A 110 13.17 5.73 17.31
C GLU A 110 14.64 5.98 17.66
N ASN A 111 14.85 7.01 18.48
CA ASN A 111 15.90 6.92 19.47
C ASN A 111 15.22 6.32 20.71
N MET A 112 15.32 5.00 20.93
CA MET A 112 15.07 4.47 22.27
C MET A 112 15.65 3.06 22.49
N GLU A 113 16.81 3.04 23.13
CA GLU A 113 17.35 1.98 24.00
C GLU A 113 16.40 1.68 25.21
N GLU A 114 15.09 1.89 25.10
CA GLU A 114 14.20 1.92 26.28
C GLU A 114 12.86 1.26 25.93
N LEU A 115 12.86 -0.06 25.95
CA LEU A 115 11.73 -0.91 26.32
C LEU A 115 12.30 -2.27 26.72
N ILE A 116 13.07 -2.25 27.81
CA ILE A 116 13.21 -3.40 28.69
C ILE A 116 11.92 -3.40 29.53
N PRO A 117 11.03 -4.40 29.44
CA PRO A 117 10.01 -4.57 30.45
C PRO A 117 10.68 -5.20 31.68
N GLU A 118 10.79 -4.42 32.76
CA GLU A 118 10.77 -4.98 34.11
C GLU A 118 9.38 -5.60 34.35
N ASP A 119 9.42 -6.86 34.76
CA ASP A 119 8.45 -7.65 35.53
C ASP A 119 6.96 -7.28 35.54
N MET A 120 6.12 -8.24 35.13
CA MET A 120 4.96 -8.68 35.91
C MET A 120 4.63 -10.15 35.66
#